data_AF-Q2C4W3-F1
#
_entry.id   AF-Q2C4W3-F1
#
_cell.length_a   1.000
_cell.length_b   1.000
_cell.length_c   1.000
_cell.angle_alpha   90.00
_cell.angle_beta   90.00
_cell.angle_gamma   90.00
#
_symmetry.space_group_name_H-M   'P 1'
#
loop_
_entity.id
_entity.type
_entity.pdbx_description
1 polymer ?
#
loop_
_entity_poly.entity_id
_entity_poly.type
_entity_poly.pdbx_seq_one_letter_code
_entity_poly.pdbx_strand_id
1 'polypeptide(L)'
;MKTQSRPETYKLSERQWQQLGDITRRNTVEKVNQHLNTYFPAVLHQHNAPFLWIKEWVHNAHNMQFETDSDVLHFFNILALLGEEVFNTERFPHIKHLLETPSAQTPSMRVAIADELAHKEVSHAN
;
A
#
# COMPACT_ATOMS: atom_id res chain seq x y z
N MET A 1 1.29 53.84 17.09
CA MET A 1 0.93 52.63 16.33
C MET A 1 2.06 51.62 16.50
N LYS A 2 1.82 50.48 17.17
CA LYS A 2 2.76 49.36 17.21
C LYS A 2 2.34 48.37 16.15
N THR A 3 3.18 48.16 15.14
CA THR A 3 2.99 47.14 14.11
C THR A 3 3.23 45.76 14.75
N GLN A 4 2.16 44.97 14.87
CA GLN A 4 2.26 43.55 15.22
C GLN A 4 2.91 42.81 14.05
N SER A 5 4.12 42.30 14.26
CA SER A 5 4.76 41.34 13.38
C SER A 5 3.96 40.03 13.37
N ARG A 6 3.53 39.59 12.19
CA ARG A 6 2.92 38.27 11.98
C ARG A 6 3.91 37.18 12.45
N PRO A 7 3.44 36.09 13.07
CA PRO A 7 4.33 35.02 13.48
C PRO A 7 4.98 34.41 12.24
N GLU A 8 6.30 34.23 12.28
CA GLU A 8 7.01 33.44 11.30
C GLU A 8 6.35 32.05 11.23
N THR A 9 6.02 31.63 10.02
CA THR A 9 5.51 30.28 9.79
C THR A 9 6.51 29.27 10.35
N TYR A 10 6.10 28.48 11.35
CA TYR A 10 6.90 27.39 11.88
C TYR A 10 7.17 26.38 10.77
N LYS A 11 8.35 26.46 10.14
CA LYS A 11 8.80 25.50 9.12
C LYS A 11 9.47 24.33 9.82
N LEU A 12 9.03 23.11 9.48
CA LEU A 12 9.71 21.90 9.93
C LEU A 12 11.12 21.84 9.32
N SER A 13 12.09 21.45 10.14
CA SER A 13 13.42 21.08 9.66
C SER A 13 13.36 19.79 8.84
N GLU A 14 14.37 19.57 8.00
CA GLU A 14 14.52 18.34 7.21
C GLU A 14 14.44 17.08 8.09
N ARG A 15 15.08 17.11 9.27
CA ARG A 15 15.01 16.00 10.23
C ARG A 15 13.59 15.73 10.73
N GLN A 16 12.80 16.77 10.96
CA GLN A 16 11.41 16.63 11.39
C GLN A 16 10.52 16.10 10.26
N TRP A 17 10.77 16.50 9.01
CA TRP A 17 10.13 15.93 7.83
C TRP A 17 10.40 14.43 7.68
N GLN A 18 11.66 14.02 7.85
CA GLN A 18 12.06 12.61 7.81
C GLN A 18 11.39 11.80 8.93
N GLN A 19 11.39 12.33 10.16
CA GLN A 19 10.72 11.68 11.29
C GLN A 19 9.21 11.52 11.06
N LEU A 20 8.56 12.52 10.46
CA LEU A 20 7.15 12.43 10.12
C LEU A 20 6.90 11.33 9.08
N GLY A 21 7.73 11.25 8.03
CA GLY A 21 7.67 10.19 7.03
C GLY A 21 7.87 8.79 7.63
N ASP A 22 8.80 8.63 8.57
CA ASP A 22 9.04 7.36 9.26
C ASP A 22 7.86 6.93 10.13
N ILE A 23 7.22 7.88 10.84
CA ILE A 23 6.03 7.61 11.64
C ILE A 23 4.87 7.19 10.73
N THR A 24 4.62 7.92 9.64
CA THR A 24 3.58 7.56 8.67
C THR A 24 3.79 6.14 8.15
N ARG A 25 5.01 5.80 7.71
CA ARG A 25 5.34 4.46 7.22
C ARG A 25 5.12 3.38 8.28
N ARG A 26 5.54 3.61 9.52
CA ARG A 26 5.32 2.66 10.64
C ARG A 26 3.83 2.44 10.89
N ASN A 27 3.04 3.51 10.91
CA ASN A 27 1.60 3.44 11.11
C ASN A 27 0.93 2.63 9.99
N THR A 28 1.32 2.83 8.73
CA THR A 28 0.79 2.05 7.61
C THR A 28 1.15 0.56 7.74
N VAL A 29 2.39 0.23 8.11
CA VAL A 29 2.81 -1.17 8.36
C VAL A 29 1.98 -1.82 9.47
N GLU A 30 1.71 -1.10 10.56
CA GLU A 30 0.87 -1.59 11.65
C GLU A 30 -0.58 -1.82 11.22
N LYS A 31 -1.16 -0.90 10.44
CA LYS A 31 -2.50 -1.03 9.86
C LYS A 31 -2.61 -2.24 8.94
N VAL A 32 -1.63 -2.45 8.05
CA VAL A 32 -1.57 -3.63 7.19
C VAL A 32 -1.49 -4.90 8.02
N ASN A 33 -0.63 -4.94 9.03
CA ASN A 33 -0.52 -6.12 9.88
C ASN A 33 -1.85 -6.44 10.61
N GLN A 34 -2.54 -5.42 11.13
CA GLN A 34 -3.86 -5.61 11.76
C GLN A 34 -4.91 -6.12 10.77
N HIS A 35 -4.93 -5.55 9.56
CA HIS A 35 -5.83 -5.95 8.48
C HIS A 35 -5.61 -7.40 8.07
N LEU A 36 -4.37 -7.80 7.80
CA LEU A 36 -4.04 -9.18 7.42
C LEU A 36 -4.33 -10.18 8.54
N ASN A 37 -4.08 -9.83 9.81
CA ASN A 37 -4.48 -10.69 10.93
C ASN A 37 -6.00 -10.90 11.00
N THR A 38 -6.78 -9.92 10.55
CA THR A 38 -8.25 -9.96 10.62
C THR A 38 -8.85 -10.74 9.45
N TYR A 39 -8.37 -10.49 8.22
CA TYR A 39 -9.01 -11.01 7.00
C TYR A 39 -8.21 -12.13 6.30
N PHE A 40 -6.89 -12.17 6.49
CA PHE A 40 -5.98 -13.11 5.80
C PHE A 40 -4.93 -13.73 6.74
N PRO A 41 -5.32 -14.27 7.92
CA PRO A 41 -4.34 -14.74 8.91
C PRO A 41 -3.45 -15.87 8.39
N ALA A 42 -3.97 -16.69 7.47
CA ALA A 42 -3.21 -17.76 6.84
C ALA A 42 -1.98 -17.25 6.06
N VAL A 43 -2.07 -16.09 5.42
CA VAL A 43 -0.94 -15.50 4.66
C VAL A 43 0.19 -15.13 5.61
N LEU A 44 -0.11 -14.50 6.75
CA LEU A 44 0.91 -14.15 7.74
C LEU A 44 1.66 -15.38 8.27
N HIS A 45 0.96 -16.51 8.45
CA HIS A 45 1.57 -17.76 8.90
C HIS A 45 2.47 -18.44 7.85
N GLN A 46 2.32 -18.10 6.57
CA GLN A 46 3.17 -18.63 5.50
C GLN A 46 4.54 -17.94 5.45
N HIS A 47 4.68 -16.75 6.03
CA HIS A 47 5.92 -15.99 6.07
C HIS A 47 6.66 -16.17 7.39
N ASN A 48 7.95 -16.53 7.34
CA ASN A 48 8.80 -16.61 8.53
C ASN A 48 9.04 -15.24 9.20
N ALA A 49 8.93 -14.15 8.45
CA ALA A 49 9.14 -12.78 8.91
C ALA A 49 8.06 -11.83 8.36
N PRO A 50 6.81 -11.94 8.83
CA PRO A 50 5.66 -11.24 8.24
C PRO A 50 5.81 -9.71 8.27
N PHE A 51 6.39 -9.15 9.33
CA PHE A 51 6.62 -7.70 9.42
C PHE A 51 7.67 -7.18 8.43
N LEU A 52 8.67 -7.99 8.06
CA LEU A 52 9.64 -7.60 7.04
C LEU A 52 8.99 -7.64 5.66
N TRP A 53 8.25 -8.70 5.38
CA TRP A 53 7.46 -8.85 4.15
C TRP A 53 6.48 -7.67 3.96
N ILE A 54 5.74 -7.29 5.00
CA ILE A 54 4.85 -6.12 4.96
C ILE A 54 5.63 -4.84 4.67
N LYS A 55 6.77 -4.60 5.33
CA LYS A 55 7.58 -3.39 5.12
C LYS A 55 8.09 -3.28 3.69
N GLU A 56 8.54 -4.39 3.11
CA GLU A 56 9.02 -4.45 1.73
C GLU A 56 7.88 -4.13 0.74
N TRP A 57 6.71 -4.74 0.94
CA TRP A 57 5.57 -4.49 0.06
C TRP A 57 4.92 -3.12 0.23
N VAL A 58 4.95 -2.52 1.43
CA VAL A 58 4.59 -1.10 1.63
C VAL A 58 5.56 -0.19 0.86
N HIS A 59 6.86 -0.52 0.84
CA HIS A 59 7.81 0.24 0.04
C HIS A 59 7.52 0.11 -1.47
N ASN A 60 7.23 -1.10 -1.95
CA ASN A 60 6.85 -1.32 -3.35
C ASN A 60 5.53 -0.62 -3.72
N ALA A 61 4.54 -0.60 -2.84
CA ALA A 61 3.29 0.13 -3.04
C ALA A 61 3.56 1.63 -3.29
N HIS A 62 4.44 2.25 -2.49
CA HIS A 62 4.84 3.64 -2.72
C HIS A 62 5.58 3.84 -4.05
N ASN A 63 6.41 2.89 -4.48
CA ASN A 63 7.06 2.95 -5.80
C ASN A 63 6.03 2.89 -6.95
N MET A 64 4.90 2.22 -6.74
CA MET A 64 3.73 2.20 -7.64
C MET A 64 2.80 3.41 -7.46
N GLN A 65 3.19 4.39 -6.64
CA GLN A 65 2.43 5.60 -6.31
C GLN A 65 1.12 5.33 -5.55
N PHE A 66 1.04 4.22 -4.83
CA PHE A 66 -0.03 3.92 -3.88
C PHE A 66 0.33 4.56 -2.54
N GLU A 67 -0.24 5.74 -2.26
CA GLU A 67 0.19 6.59 -1.14
C GLU A 67 -0.76 6.58 0.05
N THR A 68 -2.05 6.33 -0.16
CA THR A 68 -3.02 6.33 0.94
C THR A 68 -3.07 4.97 1.63
N ASP A 69 -3.51 4.95 2.90
CA ASP A 69 -3.72 3.69 3.60
C ASP A 69 -4.72 2.79 2.85
N SER A 70 -5.74 3.36 2.20
CA SER A 70 -6.69 2.57 1.40
C SER A 70 -6.04 1.93 0.18
N ASP A 71 -5.14 2.65 -0.50
CA ASP A 71 -4.42 2.11 -1.66
C ASP A 71 -3.54 0.94 -1.25
N VAL A 72 -2.82 1.11 -0.13
CA VAL A 72 -1.95 0.07 0.42
C VAL A 72 -2.79 -1.14 0.87
N LEU A 73 -3.94 -0.94 1.51
CA LEU A 73 -4.79 -2.06 1.93
C LEU A 73 -5.37 -2.83 0.73
N HIS A 74 -5.87 -2.15 -0.31
CA HIS A 74 -6.28 -2.82 -1.57
C HIS A 74 -5.11 -3.59 -2.18
N PHE A 75 -3.91 -3.02 -2.17
CA PHE A 75 -2.72 -3.69 -2.66
C PHE A 75 -2.40 -4.97 -1.88
N PHE A 76 -2.51 -4.95 -0.55
CA PHE A 76 -2.29 -6.14 0.28
C PHE A 76 -3.40 -7.20 0.15
N ASN A 77 -4.63 -6.83 -0.18
CA ASN A 77 -5.67 -7.80 -0.53
C ASN A 77 -5.26 -8.61 -1.77
N ILE A 78 -4.76 -7.94 -2.82
CA ILE A 78 -4.30 -8.60 -4.05
C ILE A 78 -3.18 -9.59 -3.73
N LEU A 79 -2.17 -9.17 -2.96
CA LEU A 79 -1.07 -10.05 -2.54
C LEU A 79 -1.57 -11.23 -1.70
N ALA A 80 -2.55 -11.01 -0.82
CA ALA A 80 -3.08 -12.06 0.03
C ALA A 80 -3.95 -13.08 -0.73
N LEU A 81 -4.66 -12.64 -1.78
CA LEU A 81 -5.55 -13.46 -2.60
C LEU A 81 -4.80 -14.22 -3.68
N LEU A 82 -3.87 -13.55 -4.36
CA LEU A 82 -3.21 -14.07 -5.56
C LEU A 82 -1.74 -14.39 -5.33
N GLY A 83 -1.15 -13.98 -4.21
CA GLY A 83 0.28 -14.11 -3.96
C GLY A 83 1.14 -13.15 -4.80
N GLU A 84 2.44 -13.25 -4.62
CA GLU A 84 3.43 -12.46 -5.38
C GLU A 84 3.51 -12.87 -6.86
N GLU A 85 2.87 -13.98 -7.25
CA GLU A 85 2.81 -14.45 -8.63
C GLU A 85 2.07 -13.48 -9.58
N VAL A 86 1.29 -12.55 -9.04
CA VAL A 86 0.65 -11.46 -9.80
C VAL A 86 1.67 -10.63 -10.61
N PHE A 87 2.91 -10.53 -10.13
CA PHE A 87 3.98 -9.81 -10.82
C PHE A 87 4.84 -10.69 -11.73
N ASN A 88 4.93 -11.98 -11.40
CA ASN A 88 5.94 -12.89 -11.96
C ASN A 88 5.38 -13.87 -13.00
N THR A 89 4.07 -13.87 -13.22
CA THR A 89 3.41 -14.79 -14.14
C THR A 89 2.50 -14.05 -15.12
N GLU A 90 2.22 -14.69 -16.26
CA GLU A 90 1.22 -14.22 -17.23
C GLU A 90 -0.21 -14.67 -16.87
N ARG A 91 -0.42 -15.15 -15.63
CA ARG A 91 -1.73 -15.64 -15.16
C ARG A 91 -2.72 -14.50 -14.95
N PHE A 92 -2.22 -13.33 -14.52
CA PHE A 92 -3.05 -12.17 -14.18
C PHE A 92 -2.63 -10.89 -14.92
N PRO A 93 -2.58 -10.90 -16.27
CA PRO A 93 -1.97 -9.82 -17.05
C PRO A 93 -2.71 -8.49 -16.87
N HIS A 94 -4.03 -8.52 -16.70
CA HIS A 94 -4.83 -7.31 -16.49
C HIS A 94 -4.59 -6.69 -15.11
N ILE A 95 -4.48 -7.51 -14.06
CA ILE A 95 -4.19 -7.05 -12.70
C ILE A 95 -2.78 -6.47 -12.64
N LYS A 96 -1.79 -7.18 -13.22
CA LYS A 96 -0.42 -6.70 -13.33
C LYS A 96 -0.34 -5.34 -14.05
N HIS A 97 -1.03 -5.19 -15.18
CA HIS A 97 -1.06 -3.94 -15.93
C HIS A 97 -1.60 -2.76 -15.10
N LEU A 98 -2.67 -2.96 -14.33
CA LEU A 98 -3.23 -1.93 -13.45
C LEU A 98 -2.22 -1.50 -12.37
N LEU A 99 -1.46 -2.45 -11.81
CA LEU A 99 -0.49 -2.18 -10.76
C LEU A 99 0.75 -1.43 -11.29
N GLU A 100 1.31 -1.88 -12.42
CA GLU A 100 2.62 -1.42 -12.89
C GLU A 100 2.57 -0.32 -13.94
N THR A 101 1.45 -0.16 -14.67
CA THR A 101 1.38 0.75 -15.81
C THR A 101 0.58 2.01 -15.49
N PRO A 102 1.19 3.22 -15.56
CA PRO A 102 0.46 4.47 -15.49
C PRO A 102 -0.61 4.57 -16.59
N SER A 103 -1.78 5.08 -16.24
CA SER A 103 -2.89 5.27 -17.18
C SER A 103 -3.64 6.56 -16.88
N ALA A 104 -4.74 6.82 -17.61
CA ALA A 104 -5.62 7.94 -17.32
C ALA A 104 -6.32 7.81 -15.94
N GLN A 105 -6.31 6.62 -15.34
CA GLN A 105 -6.81 6.37 -13.99
C GLN A 105 -5.75 6.76 -12.95
N THR A 106 -6.20 7.37 -11.85
CA THR A 106 -5.31 7.66 -10.71
C THR A 106 -4.78 6.35 -10.11
N PRO A 107 -3.62 6.35 -9.43
CA PRO A 107 -3.10 5.16 -8.76
C PRO A 107 -4.14 4.48 -7.84
N SER A 108 -4.89 5.27 -7.05
CA SER A 108 -5.96 4.77 -6.19
C SER A 108 -7.07 4.05 -6.94
N MET A 109 -7.47 4.56 -8.12
CA MET A 109 -8.47 3.87 -8.95
C MET A 109 -7.92 2.56 -9.50
N ARG A 110 -6.66 2.54 -9.95
CA ARG A 110 -6.07 1.33 -10.54
C ARG A 110 -5.97 0.19 -9.51
N VAL A 111 -5.48 0.47 -8.31
CA VAL A 111 -5.33 -0.56 -7.28
C VAL A 111 -6.67 -1.06 -6.75
N ALA A 112 -7.68 -0.19 -6.63
CA ALA A 112 -9.02 -0.60 -6.23
C ALA A 112 -9.66 -1.54 -7.29
N ILE A 113 -9.52 -1.22 -8.57
CA ILE A 113 -10.02 -2.09 -9.66
C ILE A 113 -9.25 -3.42 -9.68
N ALA A 114 -7.93 -3.38 -9.47
CA ALA A 114 -7.10 -4.58 -9.40
C ALA A 114 -7.53 -5.50 -8.24
N ASP A 115 -7.89 -4.94 -7.09
CA ASP A 115 -8.41 -5.67 -5.93
C ASP A 115 -9.77 -6.33 -6.23
N GLU A 116 -10.70 -5.58 -6.85
CA GLU A 116 -11.98 -6.15 -7.29
C GLU A 116 -11.79 -7.33 -8.26
N LEU A 117 -10.81 -7.26 -9.15
CA LEU A 117 -10.48 -8.36 -10.06
C LEU A 117 -9.89 -9.55 -9.31
N ALA A 118 -8.99 -9.33 -8.35
CA ALA A 118 -8.41 -10.40 -7.54
C ALA A 118 -9.48 -11.19 -6.77
N HIS A 119 -10.47 -10.50 -6.19
CA HIS A 119 -11.61 -11.14 -5.55
C HIS A 119 -12.44 -12.00 -6.52
N LYS A 120 -12.63 -11.55 -7.77
CA LYS A 120 -13.33 -12.33 -8.81
C LYS A 120 -12.56 -13.58 -9.20
N GLU A 121 -11.23 -13.49 -9.36
CA GLU A 121 -10.38 -14.63 -9.71
C GLU A 121 -10.50 -15.77 -8.67
N VAL A 122 -10.44 -15.44 -7.38
CA VAL A 122 -10.58 -16.45 -6.31
C VAL A 122 -12.02 -16.97 -6.21
N SER A 123 -13.03 -16.14 -6.48
CA SER A 123 -14.43 -16.57 -6.47
C SER A 123 -14.77 -17.56 -7.60
N HIS A 124 -14.09 -17.47 -8.74
CA HIS A 124 -14.27 -18.40 -9.86
C HIS A 124 -13.44 -19.69 -9.75
N ALA A 125 -12.43 -19.72 -8.87
CA ALA A 125 -11.56 -20.88 -8.65
C ALA A 125 -12.11 -21.89 -7.63
N ASN A 126 -13.17 -21.53 -6.90
CA ASN A 126 -13.82 -22.34 -5.86
C ASN A 126 -15.10 -23.03 -6.33
#